data_AF-M1LU07-F1
#
_entry.id   AF-M1LU07-F1
#
_cell.length_a   1.000
_cell.length_b   1.000
_cell.length_c   1.000
_cell.angle_alpha   90.00
_cell.angle_beta   90.00
_cell.angle_gamma   90.00
#
_symmetry.space_group_name_H-M   'P 1'
#
loop_
_entity.id
_entity.type
_entity.pdbx_description
1 polymer ?
#
loop_
_entity_poly.entity_id
_entity_poly.type
_entity_poly.pdbx_seq_one_letter_code
_entity_poly.pdbx_strand_id
1 'polypeptide(L)'
;MILKDYTEEQIKNLVEIIKECVRENKYTISLDENKMENLQFIEEYNINEKKRISILCDLDYKDFCYGVQNMKNGIEQNDLYVFCRQKELYNIEDKRELIYIYMKFNVIWDEFQEYRVLVSLHKRNKASSFLFKQD
;
A
#
# COMPACT_ATOMS: atom_id res chain seq x y z
N MET A 1 6.82 16.75 -4.08
CA MET A 1 6.67 15.79 -2.97
C MET A 1 7.80 16.06 -1.99
N ILE A 2 7.48 16.14 -0.71
CA ILE A 2 8.47 16.36 0.36
C ILE A 2 8.52 15.05 1.16
N LEU A 3 9.71 14.47 1.32
CA LEU A 3 9.89 13.28 2.16
C LEU A 3 9.65 13.67 3.63
N LYS A 4 8.96 12.79 4.35
CA LYS A 4 8.73 12.94 5.79
C LYS A 4 9.46 11.83 6.53
N ASP A 5 10.11 12.22 7.62
CA ASP A 5 10.70 11.27 8.57
C ASP A 5 9.61 10.74 9.50
N TYR A 6 9.67 9.44 9.78
CA TYR A 6 8.74 8.76 10.69
C TYR A 6 9.53 7.93 11.68
N THR A 7 9.08 7.93 12.93
CA THR A 7 9.56 6.99 13.94
C THR A 7 8.99 5.61 13.67
N GLU A 8 9.68 4.57 14.16
CA GLU A 8 9.18 3.19 14.09
C GLU A 8 7.77 3.07 14.69
N GLU A 9 7.50 3.74 15.81
CA GLU A 9 6.22 3.72 16.49
C GLU A 9 5.10 4.38 15.67
N GLN A 10 5.39 5.47 14.96
CA GLN A 10 4.42 6.08 14.05
C GLN A 10 4.04 5.13 12.92
N ILE A 11 5.00 4.39 12.37
CA ILE A 11 4.73 3.42 11.30
C ILE A 11 3.99 2.18 11.83
N LYS A 12 4.29 1.71 13.03
CA LYS A 12 3.51 0.63 13.68
C LYS A 12 2.04 1.03 13.85
N ASN A 13 1.79 2.21 14.38
CA ASN A 13 0.42 2.72 14.54
C ASN A 13 -0.29 2.90 13.20
N LEU A 14 0.40 3.42 12.19
CA LEU A 14 -0.12 3.52 10.82
C LEU A 14 -0.51 2.16 10.25
N VAL A 15 0.34 1.14 10.41
CA VAL A 15 0.05 -0.23 9.94
C VAL A 15 -1.19 -0.79 10.63
N GLU A 16 -1.38 -0.58 11.93
CA GLU A 16 -2.58 -1.05 12.63
C GLU A 16 -3.84 -0.32 12.15
N ILE A 17 -3.79 1.00 11.93
CA ILE A 17 -4.91 1.77 11.34
C ILE A 17 -5.27 1.20 9.96
N ILE A 18 -4.27 0.93 9.10
CA ILE A 18 -4.50 0.34 7.77
C ILE A 18 -5.16 -1.04 7.89
N LYS A 19 -4.66 -1.91 8.76
CA LYS A 19 -5.20 -3.26 8.96
C LYS A 19 -6.63 -3.22 9.50
N GLU A 20 -6.93 -2.33 10.44
CA GLU A 20 -8.28 -2.13 10.96
C GLU A 20 -9.23 -1.68 9.86
N CYS A 21 -8.86 -0.67 9.08
CA CYS A 21 -9.66 -0.24 7.93
C CYS A 21 -9.91 -1.38 6.93
N VAL A 22 -8.91 -2.23 6.67
CA VAL A 22 -9.08 -3.39 5.77
C VAL A 22 -10.04 -4.43 6.36
N ARG A 23 -9.94 -4.74 7.65
CA ARG A 23 -10.83 -5.71 8.33
C ARG A 23 -12.27 -5.21 8.39
N GLU A 24 -12.48 -3.91 8.53
CA GLU A 24 -13.81 -3.27 8.55
C GLU A 24 -14.35 -2.93 7.16
N ASN A 25 -13.66 -3.31 6.08
CA ASN A 25 -14.01 -2.97 4.71
C ASN A 25 -14.10 -1.43 4.45
N LYS A 26 -13.33 -0.65 5.20
CA LYS A 26 -13.15 0.82 5.07
C LYS A 26 -11.96 1.17 4.16
N TYR A 27 -11.76 0.41 3.10
CA TYR A 27 -10.71 0.67 2.11
C TYR A 27 -11.23 0.61 0.68
N THR A 28 -10.61 1.39 -0.19
CA THR A 28 -10.92 1.43 -1.62
C THR A 28 -9.62 1.26 -2.42
N ILE A 29 -9.67 0.46 -3.47
CA ILE A 29 -8.53 0.36 -4.39
C ILE A 29 -8.57 1.55 -5.33
N SER A 30 -7.52 2.37 -5.29
CA SER A 30 -7.35 3.52 -6.15
C SER A 30 -7.37 3.05 -7.59
N LEU A 31 -8.36 3.53 -8.32
CA LEU A 31 -8.38 3.33 -9.75
C LEU A 31 -7.58 4.44 -10.42
N ASP A 32 -7.60 5.72 -10.04
CA ASP A 32 -7.05 6.77 -10.93
C ASP A 32 -5.53 6.80 -11.21
N GLU A 33 -5.22 7.31 -12.42
CA GLU A 33 -3.93 7.56 -13.12
C GLU A 33 -2.94 6.38 -13.27
N ASN A 34 -3.02 5.34 -12.43
CA ASN A 34 -2.23 4.10 -12.55
C ASN A 34 -3.14 2.84 -12.68
N LYS A 35 -4.37 3.00 -13.22
CA LYS A 35 -5.36 1.92 -13.45
C LYS A 35 -4.73 0.67 -14.03
N MET A 36 -3.87 0.85 -15.02
CA MET A 36 -3.35 -0.25 -15.82
C MET A 36 -2.42 -1.15 -15.00
N GLU A 37 -1.57 -0.59 -14.13
CA GLU A 37 -0.66 -1.40 -13.31
C GLU A 37 -1.41 -2.17 -12.22
N ASN A 38 -2.38 -1.54 -11.58
CA ASN A 38 -3.23 -2.19 -10.58
C ASN A 38 -4.06 -3.31 -11.23
N LEU A 39 -4.67 -3.04 -12.38
CA LEU A 39 -5.47 -4.01 -13.12
C LEU A 39 -4.61 -5.19 -13.60
N GLN A 40 -3.48 -4.92 -14.25
CA GLN A 40 -2.53 -5.94 -14.70
C GLN A 40 -2.09 -6.82 -13.54
N PHE A 41 -1.74 -6.23 -12.39
CA PHE A 41 -1.36 -7.00 -11.23
C PHE A 41 -2.49 -7.88 -10.68
N ILE A 42 -3.71 -7.35 -10.63
CA ILE A 42 -4.88 -8.09 -10.15
C ILE A 42 -5.20 -9.26 -11.10
N GLU A 43 -5.12 -9.03 -12.41
CA GLU A 43 -5.37 -10.03 -13.43
C GLU A 43 -4.25 -11.09 -13.45
N GLU A 44 -2.98 -10.68 -13.56
CA GLU A 44 -1.80 -11.55 -13.67
C GLU A 44 -1.71 -12.54 -12.50
N TYR A 45 -2.09 -12.15 -11.28
CA TYR A 45 -2.00 -12.99 -10.08
C TYR A 45 -3.35 -13.43 -9.51
N ASN A 46 -4.44 -13.19 -10.25
CA ASN A 46 -5.82 -13.51 -9.86
C ASN A 46 -6.12 -13.03 -8.41
N ILE A 47 -5.90 -11.74 -8.14
CA ILE A 47 -6.04 -11.11 -6.82
C ILE A 47 -7.52 -10.79 -6.55
N ASN A 48 -8.26 -11.83 -6.17
CA ASN A 48 -9.61 -11.68 -5.64
C ASN A 48 -9.62 -10.95 -4.28
N GLU A 49 -10.82 -10.62 -3.80
CA GLU A 49 -11.03 -9.90 -2.53
C GLU A 49 -10.34 -10.57 -1.34
N LYS A 50 -10.49 -11.89 -1.18
CA LYS A 50 -9.85 -12.65 -0.10
C LYS A 50 -8.33 -12.55 -0.13
N LYS A 51 -7.71 -12.73 -1.30
CA LYS A 51 -6.25 -12.57 -1.46
C LYS A 51 -5.82 -11.13 -1.19
N ARG A 52 -6.61 -10.15 -1.62
CA ARG A 52 -6.35 -8.73 -1.41
C ARG A 52 -6.33 -8.37 0.07
N ILE A 53 -7.38 -8.74 0.80
CA ILE A 53 -7.45 -8.57 2.26
C ILE A 53 -6.25 -9.27 2.92
N SER A 54 -5.92 -10.50 2.50
CA SER A 54 -4.76 -11.22 3.03
C SER A 54 -3.43 -10.52 2.76
N ILE A 55 -3.25 -9.91 1.58
CA ILE A 55 -2.03 -9.15 1.26
C ILE A 55 -1.93 -7.89 2.14
N LEU A 56 -3.02 -7.14 2.26
CA LEU A 56 -3.03 -5.88 3.02
C LEU A 56 -2.94 -6.11 4.54
N CYS A 57 -3.58 -7.16 5.06
CA CYS A 57 -3.49 -7.51 6.48
C CYS A 57 -2.13 -8.11 6.90
N ASP A 58 -1.32 -8.55 5.94
CA ASP A 58 0.01 -9.13 6.13
C ASP A 58 1.13 -8.07 6.13
N LEU A 59 0.77 -6.77 6.13
CA LEU A 59 1.71 -5.67 6.26
C LEU A 59 2.49 -5.74 7.58
N ASP A 60 3.79 -5.54 7.50
CA ASP A 60 4.66 -5.28 8.63
C ASP A 60 5.20 -3.84 8.56
N TYR A 61 5.48 -3.22 9.70
CA TYR A 61 6.08 -1.88 9.72
C TYR A 61 7.44 -1.84 9.00
N LYS A 62 8.17 -2.96 8.95
CA LYS A 62 9.42 -3.10 8.20
C LYS A 62 9.26 -3.09 6.69
N ASP A 63 8.04 -3.29 6.18
CA ASP A 63 7.73 -3.16 4.76
C ASP A 63 7.67 -1.68 4.33
N PHE A 64 7.68 -0.74 5.27
CA PHE A 64 7.65 0.69 4.97
C PHE A 64 8.92 1.16 4.24
N CYS A 65 8.72 1.88 3.13
CA CYS A 65 9.78 2.46 2.33
C CYS A 65 9.96 3.95 2.65
N TYR A 66 8.90 4.74 2.49
CA TYR A 66 8.93 6.18 2.74
C TYR A 66 7.51 6.75 2.75
N GLY A 67 7.35 7.91 3.39
CA GLY A 67 6.14 8.72 3.28
C GLY A 67 6.45 10.04 2.60
N VAL A 68 5.52 10.53 1.80
CA VAL A 68 5.62 11.85 1.16
C VAL A 68 4.39 12.68 1.45
N GLN A 69 4.63 13.96 1.73
CA GLN A 69 3.56 14.95 1.71
C GLN A 69 3.12 15.15 0.27
N ASN A 70 1.87 14.78 -0.01
CA ASN A 70 1.28 14.93 -1.33
C ASN A 70 0.78 16.36 -1.48
N MET A 71 1.32 17.09 -2.46
CA MET A 71 0.94 18.47 -2.75
C MET A 71 0.35 18.51 -4.15
N LYS A 72 -0.89 18.98 -4.30
CA LYS A 72 -1.52 19.21 -5.60
C LYS A 72 -1.81 20.70 -5.74
N ASN A 73 -1.20 21.35 -6.74
CA ASN A 73 -1.33 22.79 -6.98
C ASN A 73 -0.99 23.67 -5.74
N GLY A 74 0.00 23.25 -4.95
CA GLY A 74 0.41 23.97 -3.73
C GLY A 74 -0.50 23.74 -2.51
N ILE A 75 -1.54 22.92 -2.63
CA ILE A 75 -2.43 22.54 -1.52
C ILE A 75 -2.03 21.16 -1.01
N GLU A 76 -1.81 21.07 0.30
CA GLU A 76 -1.61 19.79 1.00
C GLU A 76 -2.84 18.91 0.84
N GLN A 77 -2.60 17.69 0.37
CA GLN A 77 -3.58 16.63 0.34
C GLN A 77 -3.32 15.70 1.54
N ASN A 78 -3.69 14.43 1.43
CA ASN A 78 -3.28 13.44 2.43
C ASN A 78 -1.85 12.95 2.16
N ASP A 79 -1.14 12.63 3.24
CA ASP A 79 0.16 11.97 3.14
C ASP A 79 0.03 10.62 2.40
N LEU A 80 1.01 10.35 1.55
CA LEU A 80 1.13 9.10 0.79
C LEU A 80 2.20 8.24 1.46
N TYR A 81 1.81 7.05 1.91
CA TYR A 81 2.69 6.09 2.56
C TYR A 81 2.99 4.93 1.61
N VAL A 82 4.26 4.67 1.34
CA VAL A 82 4.70 3.63 0.41
C VAL A 82 5.31 2.47 1.17
N PHE A 83 4.78 1.28 0.92
CA PHE A 83 5.27 0.01 1.42
C PHE A 83 5.66 -0.89 0.25
N CYS A 84 6.65 -1.74 0.47
CA CYS A 84 7.08 -2.77 -0.46
C CYS A 84 7.17 -4.08 0.31
N ARG A 85 6.55 -5.14 -0.19
CA ARG A 85 6.62 -6.46 0.45
C ARG A 85 6.96 -7.52 -0.57
N GLN A 86 7.85 -8.42 -0.21
CA GLN A 86 8.14 -9.59 -1.02
C GLN A 86 7.14 -10.70 -0.68
N LYS A 87 6.46 -11.27 -1.68
CA LYS A 87 5.47 -12.33 -1.47
C LYS A 87 5.54 -13.34 -2.62
N GLU A 88 5.39 -14.62 -2.30
CA GLU A 88 5.17 -15.66 -3.30
C GLU A 88 3.71 -15.65 -3.73
N LEU A 89 3.47 -15.52 -5.03
CA LEU A 89 2.15 -15.61 -5.63
C LEU A 89 2.16 -16.56 -6.83
N TYR A 90 0.99 -17.09 -7.17
CA TYR A 90 0.77 -17.85 -8.40
C TYR A 90 0.18 -16.91 -9.44
N ASN A 91 0.75 -16.91 -10.64
CA ASN A 91 0.20 -16.17 -11.77
C ASN A 91 -0.95 -16.96 -12.44
N ILE A 92 -1.54 -16.42 -13.51
CA ILE A 92 -2.63 -17.07 -14.27
C ILE A 92 -2.24 -18.38 -14.96
N GLU A 93 -0.94 -18.67 -15.09
CA GLU A 93 -0.41 -19.93 -15.64
C GLU A 93 -0.06 -20.94 -14.53
N ASP A 94 -0.53 -20.70 -13.30
CA ASP A 94 -0.19 -21.46 -12.08
C ASP A 94 1.32 -21.54 -11.79
N LYS A 95 2.10 -20.58 -12.32
CA LYS A 95 3.52 -20.46 -12.02
C LYS A 95 3.72 -19.68 -10.72
N ARG A 96 4.46 -20.28 -9.80
CA ARG A 96 4.89 -19.63 -8.55
C ARG A 96 6.00 -18.62 -8.83
N GLU A 97 5.79 -17.37 -8.40
CA GLU A 97 6.75 -16.27 -8.54
C GLU A 97 6.95 -15.55 -7.21
N LEU A 98 8.21 -15.24 -6.91
CA LEU A 98 8.57 -14.38 -5.79
C LEU A 98 8.62 -12.94 -6.29
N ILE A 99 7.67 -12.12 -5.88
CA ILE A 99 7.54 -10.76 -6.38
C ILE A 99 7.62 -9.74 -5.27
N TYR A 100 7.99 -8.51 -5.63
CA TYR A 100 7.82 -7.35 -4.77
C TYR A 100 6.51 -6.65 -5.13
N ILE A 101 5.66 -6.45 -4.14
CA ILE A 101 4.37 -5.78 -4.24
C ILE A 101 4.54 -4.37 -3.70
N TYR A 102 4.24 -3.35 -4.52
CA TYR A 102 4.10 -1.99 -4.04
C TYR A 102 2.68 -1.71 -3.58
N MET A 103 2.61 -1.13 -2.39
CA MET A 103 1.39 -0.69 -1.75
C MET A 103 1.55 0.78 -1.42
N LYS A 104 0.65 1.61 -1.94
CA LYS A 104 0.63 3.05 -1.66
C LYS A 104 -0.67 3.39 -0.98
N PHE A 105 -0.60 3.98 0.20
CA PHE A 105 -1.76 4.29 1.03
C PHE A 105 -1.92 5.80 1.17
N ASN A 106 -3.13 6.30 0.92
CA ASN A 106 -3.57 7.56 1.49
C ASN A 106 -4.53 7.21 2.63
N VAL A 107 -4.17 7.61 3.85
CA VAL A 107 -5.07 7.50 5.00
C VAL A 107 -5.86 8.79 5.10
N ILE A 108 -7.18 8.66 5.11
CA ILE A 108 -8.14 9.77 5.12
C ILE A 108 -8.85 9.73 6.46
N TRP A 109 -8.85 10.85 7.16
CA TRP A 109 -9.74 11.08 8.30
C TRP A 109 -10.96 11.84 7.79
N ASP A 110 -12.12 11.19 7.79
CA ASP A 110 -13.34 11.78 7.24
C ASP A 110 -14.12 12.63 8.26
N GLU A 111 -15.19 13.27 7.78
CA GLU A 111 -16.06 14.15 8.58
C GLU A 111 -16.80 13.41 9.71
N PHE A 112 -16.91 12.09 9.63
CA PHE A 112 -17.51 11.23 10.65
C PHE A 112 -16.51 10.74 11.69
N GLN A 113 -15.28 11.27 11.66
CA GLN A 113 -14.20 10.85 12.55
C GLN A 113 -13.86 9.36 12.37
N GLU A 114 -13.92 8.88 11.13
CA GLU A 114 -13.50 7.53 10.78
C GLU A 114 -12.28 7.56 9.85
N TYR A 115 -11.40 6.57 10.03
CA TYR A 115 -10.32 6.32 9.08
C TYR A 115 -10.86 5.57 7.86
N ARG A 116 -10.47 6.05 6.68
CA ARG A 116 -10.63 5.34 5.41
C ARG A 116 -9.30 5.28 4.68
N VAL A 117 -9.09 4.20 3.94
CA VAL A 117 -7.81 3.98 3.25
C VAL A 117 -8.03 3.87 1.75
N LEU A 118 -7.38 4.75 0.99
CA LEU A 118 -7.24 4.58 -0.45
C LEU A 118 -5.92 3.87 -0.73
N VAL A 119 -5.96 2.75 -1.46
CA VAL A 119 -4.79 1.90 -1.71
C VAL A 119 -4.52 1.69 -3.19
N SER A 120 -3.30 1.96 -3.65
CA SER A 120 -2.79 1.44 -4.93
C SER A 120 -1.99 0.17 -4.65
N LEU A 121 -2.23 -0.88 -5.42
CA LEU A 121 -1.63 -2.20 -5.22
C LEU A 121 -1.17 -2.76 -6.58
N HIS A 122 0.14 -2.83 -6.80
CA HIS A 122 0.71 -3.31 -8.05
C HIS A 122 2.07 -3.99 -7.87
N LYS A 123 2.50 -4.76 -8.88
CA LYS A 123 3.86 -5.31 -8.97
C LYS A 123 4.88 -4.15 -9.00
N ARG A 124 6.00 -4.31 -8.30
CA ARG A 124 7.08 -3.32 -8.26
C ARG A 124 7.63 -3.06 -9.67
N ASN A 125 7.55 -1.80 -10.11
CA ASN A 125 8.00 -1.34 -11.43
C ASN A 125 9.24 -0.41 -11.37
N LYS A 126 9.69 -0.01 -10.17
CA LYS A 126 10.87 0.85 -9.92
C LYS A 126 11.64 0.35 -8.71
N ALA A 127 12.92 0.70 -8.59
CA ALA A 127 13.67 0.38 -7.37
C ALA A 127 13.24 1.28 -6.19
N SER A 128 13.07 0.70 -4.99
CA SER A 128 12.92 1.39 -3.71
C SER A 128 13.91 0.80 -2.69
N SER A 129 14.41 1.66 -1.82
CA SER A 129 15.02 1.27 -0.54
C SER A 129 13.92 1.06 0.50
N PHE A 130 14.17 0.16 1.45
CA PHE A 130 13.35 -0.04 2.64
C PHE A 130 13.87 0.89 3.75
N LEU A 131 13.00 1.50 4.54
CA LEU A 131 13.46 2.41 5.60
C LEU A 131 14.06 1.66 6.79
N PHE A 132 13.44 0.53 7.17
CA PHE A 132 13.77 -0.19 8.40
C PHE A 132 14.42 -1.56 8.18
N LYS A 133 14.62 -1.96 6.92
CA LYS A 133 15.28 -3.23 6.61
C LYS A 133 16.78 -2.98 6.54
N GLN A 134 17.52 -3.52 7.50
CA GLN A 134 18.97 -3.68 7.39
C GLN A 134 19.25 -5.00 6.65
N ASP A 135 20.27 -4.98 5.78
CA ASP A 135 20.72 -6.14 4.98
C ASP A 135 21.11 -7.35 5.85
#